data_AF-A0AAE3GXV3-F1
#
_entry.id   AF-A0AAE3GXV3-F1
#
_cell.length_a   1.000
_cell.length_b   1.000
_cell.length_c   1.000
_cell.angle_alpha   90.00
_cell.angle_beta   90.00
_cell.angle_gamma   90.00
#
_symmetry.space_group_name_H-M   'P 1'
#
loop_
_entity.id
_entity.type
_entity.pdbx_description
1 polymer ?
#
loop_
_entity_poly.entity_id
_entity_poly.type
_entity_poly.pdbx_seq_one_letter_code
_entity_poly.pdbx_strand_id
1 'polypeptide(L)'
;MSKSKVSVQFTTILLIVIAIAVILRIVNLGSREFWYDEVLSLLLAGGQKNAYQTPGEVPVILADYKPLLSLPIENSINDIVKTIANLLKGLAAEPHPPLFFLTQHFWLRLFGNGEGAMRSLETLFSIGAIGSAYGLGSCLLGNRGGLL
;
A
#
# COMPACT_ATOMS: atom_id res chain seq x y z
N MET A 1 -5.08 -42.52 1.86
CA MET A 1 -5.97 -41.99 2.92
C MET A 1 -7.00 -41.08 2.28
N SER A 2 -8.27 -41.51 2.24
CA SER A 2 -9.39 -40.74 1.68
C SER A 2 -9.78 -39.64 2.68
N LYS A 3 -9.60 -38.35 2.31
CA LYS A 3 -10.15 -37.24 3.10
C LYS A 3 -11.67 -37.39 3.11
N SER A 4 -12.30 -37.31 4.28
CA SER A 4 -13.76 -37.46 4.38
C SER A 4 -14.45 -36.38 3.55
N LYS A 5 -15.49 -36.75 2.81
CA LYS A 5 -16.25 -35.87 1.89
C LYS A 5 -16.70 -34.56 2.56
N VAL A 6 -17.01 -34.63 3.87
CA VAL A 6 -17.41 -33.50 4.73
C VAL A 6 -16.27 -32.48 4.91
N SER A 7 -15.03 -32.93 5.11
CA SER A 7 -13.87 -32.03 5.27
C SER A 7 -13.56 -31.23 4.00
N VAL A 8 -13.80 -31.83 2.83
CA VAL A 8 -13.60 -31.18 1.53
C VAL A 8 -14.65 -30.08 1.32
N GLN A 9 -15.92 -30.35 1.65
CA GLN A 9 -16.99 -29.35 1.55
C GLN A 9 -16.75 -28.12 2.44
N PHE A 10 -16.33 -28.33 3.69
CA PHE A 10 -16.04 -27.22 4.61
C PHE A 10 -14.87 -26.34 4.12
N THR A 11 -13.81 -26.97 3.60
CA THR A 11 -12.65 -26.25 3.05
C THR A 11 -13.05 -25.39 1.85
N THR A 12 -13.88 -25.91 0.96
CA THR A 12 -14.38 -25.14 -0.20
C THR A 12 -15.17 -23.91 0.23
N ILE A 13 -16.04 -24.03 1.25
CA ILE A 13 -16.80 -22.89 1.77
C ILE A 13 -15.86 -21.81 2.31
N LEU A 14 -14.84 -22.19 3.09
CA LEU A 14 -13.86 -21.23 3.61
C LEU A 14 -13.11 -20.50 2.49
N LEU A 15 -12.68 -21.22 1.45
CA LEU A 15 -12.01 -20.61 0.30
C LEU A 15 -12.92 -19.62 -0.42
N ILE A 16 -14.21 -19.93 -0.56
CA ILE A 16 -15.19 -19.02 -1.16
C ILE A 16 -15.37 -17.77 -0.28
N VAL A 17 -15.49 -17.93 1.04
CA VAL A 17 -15.63 -16.79 1.96
C VAL A 17 -14.40 -15.89 1.92
N ILE A 18 -13.19 -16.46 1.91
CA ILE A 18 -11.94 -15.71 1.76
C ILE A 18 -11.90 -14.99 0.42
N ALA A 19 -12.28 -15.65 -0.68
CA ALA A 19 -12.32 -15.04 -1.99
C ALA A 19 -13.30 -13.84 -2.03
N ILE A 20 -14.49 -13.99 -1.45
CA ILE A 20 -15.46 -12.89 -1.32
C ILE A 20 -14.88 -11.76 -0.50
N ALA A 21 -14.25 -12.05 0.65
CA ALA A 21 -13.62 -11.03 1.49
C ALA A 21 -12.51 -10.26 0.77
N VAL A 22 -11.67 -10.96 0.00
CA VAL A 22 -10.61 -10.33 -0.83
C VAL A 22 -11.23 -9.45 -1.92
N ILE A 23 -12.26 -9.92 -2.61
CA ILE A 23 -12.96 -9.12 -3.63
C ILE A 23 -13.56 -7.86 -3.02
N LEU A 24 -14.28 -7.98 -1.90
CA LEU A 24 -14.86 -6.83 -1.21
C LEU A 24 -13.77 -5.84 -0.76
N ARG A 25 -12.63 -6.35 -0.27
CA ARG A 25 -11.48 -5.51 0.12
C ARG A 25 -10.91 -4.73 -1.05
N ILE A 26 -10.73 -5.36 -2.21
CA ILE A 26 -10.18 -4.72 -3.42
C ILE A 26 -11.17 -3.70 -4.00
N VAL A 27 -12.46 -4.04 -4.11
CA VAL A 27 -13.49 -3.15 -4.66
C VAL A 27 -13.66 -1.90 -3.79
N ASN A 28 -13.53 -2.03 -2.48
CA ASN A 28 -13.70 -0.91 -1.55
C ASN A 28 -12.41 -0.09 -1.33
N LEU A 29 -11.31 -0.41 -2.01
CA LEU A 29 -10.00 0.14 -1.68
C LEU A 29 -9.88 1.66 -1.88
N GLY A 30 -10.56 2.19 -2.89
CA GLY A 30 -10.58 3.63 -3.22
C GLY A 30 -11.81 4.38 -2.72
N SER A 31 -12.64 3.80 -1.83
CA SER A 31 -13.92 4.44 -1.44
C SER A 31 -13.79 5.56 -0.40
N ARG A 32 -12.58 5.75 0.14
CA ARG A 32 -12.26 6.72 1.19
C ARG A 32 -11.16 7.65 0.71
N GLU A 33 -11.27 8.93 1.04
CA GLU A 33 -10.23 9.94 0.88
C GLU A 33 -8.93 9.54 1.59
N PHE A 34 -7.83 10.21 1.26
CA PHE A 34 -6.55 9.97 1.91
C PHE A 34 -6.56 10.31 3.41
N TRP A 35 -5.93 9.43 4.18
CA TRP A 35 -5.53 9.73 5.55
C TRP A 35 -4.28 10.60 5.56
N TYR A 36 -4.02 11.23 6.71
CA TYR A 36 -2.90 12.15 6.86
C TYR A 36 -1.53 11.51 6.56
N ASP A 37 -1.30 10.31 7.08
CA ASP A 37 -0.09 9.53 6.86
C ASP A 37 0.04 9.00 5.42
N GLU A 38 -1.08 8.71 4.75
CA GLU A 38 -1.09 8.38 3.32
C GLU A 38 -0.67 9.58 2.48
N VAL A 39 -1.14 10.79 2.81
CA VAL A 39 -0.67 12.02 2.16
C VAL A 39 0.83 12.20 2.36
N LEU A 40 1.35 12.04 3.58
CA LEU A 40 2.79 12.15 3.83
C LEU A 40 3.60 11.10 3.05
N SER A 41 3.10 9.88 2.97
CA SER A 41 3.71 8.79 2.21
C SER A 41 3.71 9.09 0.71
N LEU A 42 2.61 9.64 0.19
CA LEU A 42 2.49 10.07 -1.21
C LEU A 42 3.45 11.20 -1.53
N LEU A 43 3.53 12.23 -0.68
CA LEU A 43 4.45 13.35 -0.83
C LEU A 43 5.91 12.91 -0.79
N LEU A 44 6.24 11.99 0.11
CA LEU A 44 7.60 11.45 0.23
C LEU A 44 7.93 10.62 -1.00
N ALA A 45 7.10 9.63 -1.34
CA ALA A 45 7.28 8.77 -2.51
C ALA A 45 7.28 9.59 -3.82
N GLY A 46 6.50 10.67 -3.91
CA GLY A 46 6.47 11.59 -5.06
C GLY A 46 7.67 12.55 -5.14
N GLY A 47 8.55 12.60 -4.14
CA GLY A 47 9.64 13.58 -4.07
C GLY A 47 9.18 15.02 -3.82
N GLN A 48 7.96 15.21 -3.31
CA GLN A 48 7.32 16.50 -3.05
C GLN A 48 7.30 16.87 -1.55
N LYS A 49 7.72 15.98 -0.64
CA LYS A 49 7.76 16.23 0.81
C LYS A 49 8.48 17.52 1.19
N ASN A 50 9.53 17.92 0.46
CA ASN A 50 10.28 19.15 0.73
C ASN A 50 9.46 20.43 0.48
N ALA A 51 8.41 20.36 -0.35
CA ALA A 51 7.51 21.47 -0.64
C ALA A 51 6.30 21.51 0.31
N TYR A 52 6.09 20.45 1.10
CA TYR A 52 5.01 20.39 2.08
C TYR A 52 5.42 21.07 3.37
N GLN A 53 4.56 21.98 3.85
CA GLN A 53 4.69 22.59 5.16
C GLN A 53 3.61 22.01 6.07
N THR A 54 4.03 21.40 7.18
CA THR A 54 3.13 20.88 8.19
C THR A 54 2.23 21.99 8.73
N PRO A 55 0.90 21.85 8.67
CA PRO A 55 -0.03 22.78 9.31
C PRO A 55 0.35 22.99 10.77
N GLY A 56 0.48 24.26 11.18
CA GLY A 56 0.60 24.63 12.59
C GLY A 56 -0.77 24.72 13.28
N GLU A 57 -0.86 25.55 14.30
CA GLU A 57 -2.11 25.80 15.03
C GLU A 57 -3.13 26.66 14.25
N VAL A 58 -2.71 27.23 13.12
CA VAL A 58 -3.55 28.11 12.29
C VAL A 58 -4.30 27.27 11.25
N PRO A 59 -5.61 27.53 11.01
CA PRO A 59 -6.37 26.87 9.96
C PRO A 59 -5.69 27.05 8.58
N VAL A 60 -5.53 25.95 7.83
CA VAL A 60 -4.91 25.98 6.51
C VAL A 60 -5.94 25.75 5.40
N ILE A 61 -5.71 26.41 4.26
CA ILE A 61 -6.54 26.29 3.07
C ILE A 61 -6.14 25.01 2.31
N LEU A 62 -7.08 24.07 2.20
CA LEU A 62 -6.85 22.76 1.53
C LEU A 62 -6.44 22.91 0.05
N ALA A 63 -6.85 24.00 -0.60
CA ALA A 63 -6.49 24.27 -1.99
C ALA A 63 -4.98 24.39 -2.20
N ASP A 64 -4.23 24.83 -1.19
CA ASP A 64 -2.77 25.02 -1.28
C ASP A 64 -2.02 23.67 -1.33
N TYR A 65 -2.62 22.61 -0.78
CA TYR A 65 -2.03 21.28 -0.75
C TYR A 65 -2.42 20.42 -1.95
N LYS A 66 -3.56 20.68 -2.58
CA LYS A 66 -4.07 19.86 -3.70
C LYS A 66 -3.06 19.68 -4.84
N PRO A 67 -2.28 20.70 -5.25
CA PRO A 67 -1.24 20.53 -6.29
C PRO A 67 -0.12 19.57 -5.88
N LEU A 68 0.19 19.50 -4.57
CA LEU A 68 1.22 18.63 -4.04
C LEU A 68 0.77 17.16 -3.99
N LEU A 69 -0.53 16.89 -4.05
CA LEU A 69 -1.04 15.53 -4.08
C LEU A 69 -0.87 14.89 -5.47
N SER A 70 -0.68 15.68 -6.52
CA SER A 70 -0.45 15.20 -7.89
C SER A 70 1.02 14.83 -8.12
N LEU A 71 1.27 13.68 -8.74
CA LEU A 71 2.65 13.27 -9.08
C LEU A 71 3.32 14.28 -10.02
N PRO A 72 4.62 14.59 -9.82
CA PRO A 72 5.38 15.41 -10.75
C PRO A 72 5.38 14.83 -12.16
N ILE A 73 5.11 15.66 -13.16
CA ILE A 73 5.25 15.27 -14.57
C ILE A 73 6.71 15.43 -14.97
N GLU A 74 7.34 14.32 -15.35
CA GLU A 74 8.76 14.26 -15.71
C GLU A 74 8.91 14.21 -17.24
N ASN A 75 9.16 15.36 -17.86
CA ASN A 75 9.32 15.45 -19.31
C ASN A 75 10.78 15.31 -19.76
N SER A 76 11.73 15.35 -18.83
CA SER A 76 13.17 15.28 -19.11
C SER A 76 13.93 14.45 -18.08
N ILE A 77 15.11 13.94 -18.46
CA ILE A 77 16.02 13.22 -17.55
C ILE A 77 16.36 14.08 -16.32
N ASN A 78 16.53 15.39 -16.52
CA ASN A 78 16.81 16.31 -15.42
C ASN A 78 15.67 16.36 -14.39
N ASP A 79 14.41 16.25 -14.83
CA ASP A 79 13.26 16.23 -13.93
C ASP A 79 13.20 14.93 -13.15
N ILE A 80 13.47 13.79 -13.81
CA ILE A 80 13.57 12.48 -13.15
C ILE A 80 14.65 12.51 -12.07
N VAL A 81 15.85 13.01 -12.42
CA VAL A 81 16.97 13.12 -11.47
C VAL A 81 16.61 14.03 -10.29
N LYS A 82 15.92 15.15 -10.54
CA LYS A 82 15.42 16.03 -9.46
C LYS A 82 14.40 15.34 -8.56
N THR A 83 13.44 14.62 -9.13
CA THR A 83 12.46 13.86 -8.33
C THR A 83 13.15 12.83 -7.45
N ILE A 84 14.06 12.03 -8.01
CA ILE A 84 14.80 11.02 -7.26
C ILE A 84 15.66 11.67 -6.19
N ALA A 85 16.38 12.76 -6.50
CA ALA A 85 17.17 13.49 -5.53
C ALA A 85 16.30 14.03 -4.37
N ASN A 86 15.12 14.55 -4.67
CA ASN A 86 14.18 15.04 -3.66
C ASN A 86 13.59 13.91 -2.81
N LEU A 87 13.28 12.75 -3.42
CA LEU A 87 12.87 11.53 -2.71
C LEU A 87 13.95 11.09 -1.73
N LEU A 88 15.19 10.95 -2.18
CA LEU A 88 16.32 10.56 -1.34
C LEU A 88 16.59 11.56 -0.22
N LYS A 89 16.47 12.86 -0.49
CA LYS A 89 16.57 13.90 0.52
C LYS A 89 15.46 13.81 1.57
N GLY A 90 14.22 13.55 1.13
CA GLY A 90 13.07 13.35 2.02
C GLY A 90 13.22 12.10 2.90
N LEU A 91 13.81 11.03 2.35
CA LEU A 91 14.15 9.80 3.06
C LEU A 91 15.21 9.99 4.13
N ALA A 92 16.20 10.85 3.90
CA ALA A 92 17.24 11.14 4.88
C ALA A 92 16.70 11.76 6.18
N ALA A 93 15.55 12.45 6.12
CA ALA A 93 14.86 13.05 7.26
C ALA A 93 13.66 12.22 7.74
N GLU A 94 13.44 11.02 7.19
CA GLU A 94 12.32 10.15 7.55
C GLU A 94 12.77 9.09 8.57
N PRO A 95 12.12 8.99 9.74
CA PRO A 95 12.46 7.96 10.72
C PRO A 95 12.16 6.54 10.26
N HIS A 96 11.21 6.35 9.34
CA HIS A 96 10.82 5.02 8.87
C HIS A 96 11.77 4.46 7.79
N PRO A 97 11.94 3.12 7.73
CA PRO A 97 12.83 2.49 6.75
C PRO A 97 12.50 2.84 5.30
N PRO A 98 13.51 3.03 4.43
CA PRO A 98 13.32 3.61 3.10
C PRO A 98 12.65 2.68 2.09
N LEU A 99 12.71 1.35 2.31
CA LEU A 99 12.27 0.36 1.33
C LEU A 99 10.81 0.54 0.91
N PHE A 100 9.93 0.87 1.88
CA PHE A 100 8.52 1.11 1.63
C PHE A 100 8.33 2.24 0.61
N PHE A 101 8.89 3.42 0.88
CA PHE A 101 8.73 4.58 0.02
C PHE A 101 9.40 4.44 -1.34
N LEU A 102 10.52 3.73 -1.43
CA LEU A 102 11.18 3.45 -2.71
C LEU A 102 10.31 2.54 -3.59
N THR A 103 9.72 1.51 -2.98
CA THR A 103 8.80 0.60 -3.70
C THR A 103 7.52 1.34 -4.08
N GLN A 104 6.99 2.15 -3.17
CA GLN A 104 5.81 2.98 -3.41
C GLN A 104 6.06 4.01 -4.51
N HIS A 105 7.24 4.64 -4.57
CA HIS A 105 7.62 5.54 -5.66
C HIS A 105 7.46 4.85 -7.02
N PHE A 106 8.03 3.66 -7.18
CA PHE A 106 7.91 2.91 -8.42
C PHE A 106 6.45 2.51 -8.71
N TRP A 107 5.72 2.06 -7.70
CA TRP A 107 4.33 1.64 -7.84
C TRP A 107 3.41 2.78 -8.32
N LEU A 108 3.56 3.96 -7.73
CA LEU A 108 2.80 5.15 -8.10
C LEU A 108 3.09 5.62 -9.54
N ARG A 109 4.30 5.38 -10.04
CA ARG A 109 4.63 5.68 -11.45
C ARG A 109 3.96 4.74 -12.43
N LEU A 110 3.64 3.52 -12.01
CA LEU A 110 2.94 2.54 -12.84
C LEU A 110 1.43 2.70 -12.81
N PHE A 111 0.86 2.97 -11.62
CA PHE A 111 -0.59 2.93 -11.38
C PHE A 111 -1.22 4.28 -11.06
N GLY A 112 -0.41 5.33 -10.94
CA GLY A 112 -0.84 6.66 -10.54
C GLY A 112 -0.95 6.82 -9.02
N ASN A 113 -1.47 7.97 -8.59
CA ASN A 113 -1.62 8.40 -7.20
C ASN A 113 -3.08 8.44 -6.72
N GLY A 114 -3.98 7.75 -7.40
CA GLY A 114 -5.34 7.56 -6.87
C GLY A 114 -5.32 6.74 -5.58
N GLU A 115 -6.39 6.85 -4.81
CA GLU A 115 -6.54 6.21 -3.49
C GLU A 115 -6.39 4.69 -3.58
N GLY A 116 -6.97 4.09 -4.63
CA GLY A 116 -6.81 2.66 -4.90
C GLY A 116 -5.37 2.26 -5.23
N ALA A 117 -4.66 3.08 -6.04
CA ALA A 117 -3.27 2.80 -6.41
C ALA A 117 -2.36 2.86 -5.18
N MET A 118 -2.52 3.91 -4.36
CA MET A 118 -1.74 4.14 -3.14
C MET A 118 -1.90 3.02 -2.10
N ARG A 119 -3.04 2.31 -2.06
CA ARG A 119 -3.30 1.24 -1.09
C ARG A 119 -3.13 -0.17 -1.67
N SER A 120 -2.96 -0.29 -2.98
CA SER A 120 -2.98 -1.57 -3.68
C SER A 120 -1.71 -2.38 -3.44
N LEU A 121 -0.56 -1.71 -3.28
CA LEU A 121 0.72 -2.37 -2.99
C LEU A 121 0.67 -3.07 -1.62
N GLU A 122 0.21 -2.36 -0.60
CA GLU A 122 0.07 -2.83 0.77
C GLU A 122 -1.00 -3.92 0.86
N THR A 123 -2.09 -3.77 0.09
CA THR A 123 -3.13 -4.80 -0.01
C THR A 123 -2.59 -6.08 -0.63
N LEU A 124 -1.77 -5.99 -1.69
CA LEU A 124 -1.12 -7.14 -2.31
C LEU A 124 -0.20 -7.87 -1.31
N PHE A 125 0.68 -7.14 -0.62
CA PHE A 125 1.55 -7.72 0.40
C PHE A 125 0.77 -8.29 1.58
N SER A 126 -0.32 -7.65 2.00
CA SER A 126 -1.19 -8.13 3.07
C SER A 126 -1.85 -9.46 2.72
N ILE A 127 -2.37 -9.62 1.50
CA ILE A 127 -2.95 -10.88 1.03
C ILE A 127 -1.88 -11.97 0.95
N GLY A 128 -0.70 -11.64 0.42
CA GLY A 128 0.44 -12.55 0.38
C GLY A 128 0.91 -12.98 1.78
N ALA A 129 0.90 -12.07 2.75
CA ALA A 129 1.24 -12.34 4.14
C ALA A 129 0.26 -13.32 4.79
N ILE A 130 -1.05 -13.18 4.55
CA ILE A 130 -2.06 -14.13 5.04
C ILE A 130 -1.80 -15.53 4.48
N GLY A 131 -1.56 -15.65 3.17
CA GLY A 131 -1.23 -16.92 2.54
C GLY A 131 0.07 -17.53 3.08
N SER A 132 1.08 -16.69 3.31
CA SER A 132 2.38 -17.11 3.85
C SER A 132 2.27 -17.57 5.30
N ALA A 133 1.49 -16.87 6.14
CA ALA A 133 1.23 -17.25 7.51
C ALA A 133 0.53 -18.61 7.59
N TYR A 134 -0.54 -18.80 6.79
CA TYR A 134 -1.22 -20.09 6.68
C TYR A 134 -0.27 -21.20 6.20
N GLY A 135 0.54 -20.93 5.17
CA GLY A 135 1.51 -21.88 4.62
C GLY A 135 2.56 -22.29 5.64
N LEU A 136 3.10 -21.33 6.39
CA LEU A 136 4.07 -21.57 7.45
C LEU A 136 3.46 -22.38 8.61
N GLY A 137 2.29 -21.97 9.11
CA GLY A 137 1.60 -22.70 10.17
C GLY A 137 1.20 -24.12 9.75
N SER A 138 0.79 -24.30 8.48
CA SER A 138 0.50 -25.62 7.92
C SER A 138 1.74 -26.49 7.79
N CYS A 139 2.89 -25.90 7.47
CA CYS A 139 4.17 -26.60 7.37
C CYS A 139 4.67 -27.07 8.75
N LEU A 140 4.56 -26.21 9.77
CA LEU A 140 5.09 -26.48 11.11
C LEU A 140 4.16 -27.31 11.99
N LEU A 141 2.85 -27.11 11.88
CA LEU A 141 1.84 -27.64 12.81
C LEU A 141 0.77 -28.50 12.12
N GLY A 142 0.92 -28.74 10.82
CA GLY A 142 -0.08 -29.38 9.97
C GLY A 142 -1.27 -28.48 9.64
N ASN A 143 -2.15 -28.94 8.75
CA ASN A 143 -3.26 -28.12 8.21
C ASN A 143 -4.17 -27.45 9.26
N ARG A 144 -4.30 -28.03 10.46
CA ARG A 144 -5.09 -27.43 11.54
C ARG A 144 -4.34 -26.29 12.23
N GLY A 145 -3.02 -26.40 12.36
CA GLY A 145 -2.22 -25.33 12.95
C GLY A 145 -1.96 -24.16 12.00
N GLY A 146 -2.12 -24.34 10.68
CA GLY A 146 -2.18 -23.21 9.74
C GLY A 146 -3.42 -22.34 9.88
N LEU A 147 -4.46 -22.82 10.58
CA LEU A 147 -5.72 -22.10 10.83
C LEU A 147 -5.77 -21.43 12.21
N LEU A 148 -4.74 -21.60 13.04
CA LEU A 148 -4.59 -20.93 14.34
C LEU A 148 -4.01 -19.52 14.13
#